data_AF-A0A421JEV3-F1
#
_entry.id   AF-A0A421JEV3-F1
#
_cell.length_a   1.000
_cell.length_b   1.000
_cell.length_c   1.000
_cell.angle_alpha   90.00
_cell.angle_beta   90.00
_cell.angle_gamma   90.00
#
_symmetry.space_group_name_H-M   'P 1'
#
loop_
_entity.id
_entity.type
_entity.pdbx_description
1 polymer ?
#
loop_
_entity_poly.entity_id
_entity_poly.type
_entity_poly.pdbx_seq_one_letter_code
_entity_poly.pdbx_strand_id
1 'polypeptide(L)'
;MAPPTPVYSGKDIRHQYATYLEDPQGHQCSLRSLTQHECTFKVSPDNSSPAKIICLPFKRLFQRCLMPVVETVDGKKVRYNKWTNIEVTDETTNRDLLEQSRYGKDIEEFMEAEKELQRYMENLERGIEK
;
A
#
# COMPACT_ATOMS: atom_id res chain seq x y z
N MET A 1 11.93 -21.64 8.59
CA MET A 1 11.98 -20.47 7.68
C MET A 1 10.56 -20.26 7.16
N ALA A 2 10.01 -19.04 7.20
CA ALA A 2 8.70 -18.78 6.62
C ALA A 2 8.79 -18.88 5.08
N PRO A 3 7.76 -19.40 4.39
CA PRO A 3 7.74 -19.41 2.94
C PRO A 3 7.77 -17.98 2.39
N PRO A 4 8.32 -17.76 1.19
CA PRO A 4 8.29 -16.45 0.54
C PRO A 4 6.83 -15.99 0.38
N THR A 5 6.56 -14.75 0.78
CA THR A 5 5.22 -14.16 0.60
C THR A 5 5.12 -13.65 -0.83
N PRO A 6 4.12 -14.10 -1.62
CA PRO A 6 3.95 -13.62 -2.99
C PRO A 6 3.61 -12.13 -2.99
N VAL A 7 4.25 -11.39 -3.89
CA VAL A 7 3.98 -9.96 -4.13
C VAL A 7 3.20 -9.86 -5.44
N TYR A 8 1.98 -9.33 -5.36
CA TYR A 8 1.09 -9.19 -6.51
C TYR A 8 1.06 -7.74 -7.00
N SER A 9 1.06 -7.54 -8.31
CA SER A 9 0.75 -6.23 -8.89
C SER A 9 -0.74 -5.94 -8.84
N GLY A 10 -1.13 -4.68 -8.95
CA GLY A 10 -2.56 -4.31 -9.02
C GLY A 10 -3.29 -4.97 -10.21
N LYS A 11 -2.59 -5.27 -11.31
CA LYS A 11 -3.15 -6.02 -12.43
C LYS A 11 -3.42 -7.48 -12.06
N ASP A 12 -2.51 -8.11 -11.31
CA ASP A 12 -2.66 -9.49 -10.86
C ASP A 12 -3.84 -9.62 -9.90
N ILE A 13 -3.98 -8.68 -8.96
CA ILE A 13 -5.13 -8.60 -8.05
C ILE A 13 -6.44 -8.45 -8.82
N ARG A 14 -6.52 -7.52 -9.78
CA ARG A 14 -7.73 -7.35 -10.61
C ARG A 14 -8.07 -8.61 -11.40
N HIS A 15 -7.08 -9.29 -11.95
CA HIS A 15 -7.31 -10.54 -12.67
C HIS A 15 -7.78 -11.68 -11.74
N GLN A 16 -7.11 -11.86 -10.60
CA GLN A 16 -7.39 -12.93 -9.65
C GLN A 16 -8.78 -12.78 -8.98
N TYR A 17 -9.22 -11.55 -8.76
CA TYR A 17 -10.45 -11.25 -8.04
C TYR A 17 -11.55 -10.63 -8.92
N ALA A 18 -11.42 -10.70 -10.25
CA ALA A 18 -12.32 -10.03 -11.21
C ALA A 18 -13.81 -10.25 -10.90
N THR A 19 -14.22 -11.50 -10.67
CA THR A 19 -15.63 -11.85 -10.38
C THR A 19 -16.19 -11.20 -9.12
N TYR A 20 -15.34 -10.95 -8.11
CA TYR A 20 -15.72 -10.32 -6.84
C TYR A 20 -15.74 -8.80 -6.93
N LEU A 21 -14.91 -8.24 -7.82
CA LEU A 21 -14.82 -6.81 -8.09
C LEU A 21 -15.93 -6.34 -9.04
N GLU A 22 -16.32 -7.17 -10.01
CA GLU A 22 -17.36 -6.88 -11.01
C GLU A 22 -18.78 -7.13 -10.46
N ASP A 23 -18.97 -8.13 -9.59
CA ASP A 23 -20.23 -8.37 -8.88
C ASP A 23 -20.05 -8.42 -7.35
N PRO A 24 -19.95 -7.26 -6.70
CA PRO A 24 -19.76 -7.20 -5.25
C PRO A 24 -20.99 -7.66 -4.45
N GLN A 25 -22.19 -7.50 -5.02
CA GLN A 25 -23.45 -7.84 -4.35
C GLN A 25 -23.61 -9.35 -4.23
N GLY A 26 -23.27 -10.09 -5.29
CA GLY A 26 -23.30 -11.56 -5.29
C GLY A 26 -22.35 -12.23 -4.28
N HIS A 27 -21.33 -11.51 -3.81
CA HIS A 27 -20.26 -12.06 -2.96
C HIS A 27 -20.21 -11.43 -1.56
N GLN A 28 -21.31 -10.80 -1.12
CA GLN A 28 -21.44 -10.14 0.19
C GLN A 28 -20.30 -9.16 0.48
N CYS A 29 -19.85 -8.43 -0.54
CA CYS A 29 -18.75 -7.52 -0.36
C CYS A 29 -19.17 -6.23 0.35
N SER A 30 -18.27 -5.69 1.18
CA SER A 30 -18.43 -4.39 1.82
C SER A 30 -17.17 -3.54 1.62
N LEU A 31 -17.36 -2.26 1.34
CA LEU A 31 -16.24 -1.33 1.21
C LEU A 31 -15.73 -0.93 2.59
N ARG A 32 -14.41 -0.94 2.77
CA ARG A 32 -13.72 -0.49 3.98
C ARG A 32 -12.61 0.46 3.61
N SER A 33 -12.43 1.50 4.43
CA SER A 33 -11.31 2.43 4.33
C SER A 33 -10.40 2.30 5.53
N LEU A 34 -9.08 2.37 5.29
CA LEU A 34 -8.07 2.51 6.32
C LEU A 34 -7.27 3.77 6.00
N THR A 35 -7.22 4.73 6.93
CA THR A 35 -6.31 5.88 6.80
C THR A 35 -5.06 5.58 7.61
N GLN A 36 -3.92 5.55 6.94
CA GLN A 36 -2.60 5.42 7.54
C GLN A 36 -1.83 6.72 7.33
N HIS A 37 -0.70 6.89 7.99
CA HIS A 37 0.20 8.00 7.70
C HIS A 37 1.41 7.44 6.97
N GLU A 38 1.67 7.97 5.78
CA GLU A 38 2.87 7.68 5.00
C GLU A 38 3.90 8.74 5.34
N CYS A 39 5.10 8.32 5.75
CA CYS A 39 6.12 9.21 6.27
C CYS A 39 7.42 9.09 5.48
N THR A 40 8.04 10.23 5.22
CA THR A 40 9.37 10.34 4.62
C THR A 40 10.32 11.11 5.53
N PHE A 41 11.61 11.03 5.23
CA PHE A 41 12.69 11.68 5.95
C PHE A 41 13.38 12.69 5.05
N LYS A 42 13.40 13.94 5.49
CA LYS A 42 14.26 14.97 4.91
C LYS A 42 15.61 14.92 5.62
N VAL A 43 16.60 14.40 4.92
CA VAL A 43 17.96 14.19 5.44
C VAL A 43 18.84 15.39 5.04
N SER A 44 19.64 15.91 5.97
CA SER A 44 20.66 16.90 5.61
C SER A 44 21.80 16.21 4.87
N PRO A 45 22.26 16.72 3.71
CA PRO A 45 23.37 16.12 2.95
C PRO A 45 24.65 15.91 3.78
N ASP A 46 24.84 16.77 4.78
CA ASP A 46 26.05 16.84 5.59
C ASP A 46 25.86 16.23 6.99
N ASN A 47 24.71 15.62 7.27
CA ASN A 47 24.29 15.17 8.61
C ASN A 47 24.38 16.27 9.70
N SER A 48 24.36 17.54 9.28
CA SER A 48 24.52 18.71 10.15
C SER A 48 23.31 19.00 11.04
N SER A 49 22.15 18.44 10.70
CA SER A 49 20.91 18.58 11.45
C SER A 49 20.17 17.23 11.52
N PRO A 50 19.39 17.00 12.60
CA PRO A 50 18.54 15.83 12.67
C PRO A 50 17.56 15.78 11.50
N ALA A 51 17.27 14.58 11.01
CA ALA A 51 16.32 14.38 9.92
C ALA A 51 14.93 14.86 10.32
N LYS A 52 14.28 15.64 9.45
CA LYS A 52 12.88 16.05 9.64
C LYS A 52 11.97 14.96 9.10
N ILE A 53 10.97 14.58 9.89
CA ILE A 53 9.97 13.58 9.50
C ILE A 53 8.74 14.33 8.97
N ILE A 54 8.30 13.97 7.76
CA ILE A 54 7.11 14.53 7.13
C ILE A 54 6.13 13.38 6.95
N CYS A 55 4.93 13.48 7.52
CA CYS A 55 3.91 12.44 7.44
C CYS A 55 2.62 12.99 6.83
N LEU A 56 2.11 12.31 5.80
CA LEU A 56 0.86 12.65 5.15
C LEU A 56 -0.19 11.57 5.41
N PRO A 57 -1.45 11.93 5.64
CA PRO A 57 -2.51 10.94 5.69
C PRO A 57 -2.65 10.29 4.32
N PHE A 58 -2.77 8.98 4.27
CA PHE A 58 -2.98 8.20 3.05
C PHE A 58 -4.12 7.21 3.29
N LYS A 59 -5.19 7.33 2.50
CA LYS A 59 -6.35 6.45 2.55
C LYS A 59 -6.11 5.26 1.63
N ARG A 60 -6.19 4.05 2.20
CA ARG A 60 -6.30 2.79 1.48
C ARG A 60 -7.74 2.31 1.48
N LEU A 61 -8.21 1.84 0.32
CA LEU A 61 -9.56 1.29 0.14
C LEU A 61 -9.49 -0.21 -0.08
N PHE A 62 -10.39 -0.93 0.59
CA PHE A 62 -10.49 -2.38 0.52
C PHE A 62 -11.91 -2.81 0.25
N GLN A 63 -12.08 -3.68 -0.73
CA GLN A 63 -13.29 -4.46 -0.94
C GLN A 63 -13.19 -5.73 -0.09
N ARG A 64 -13.97 -5.81 1.00
CA ARG A 64 -13.99 -7.00 1.87
C ARG A 64 -15.10 -7.94 1.42
N CYS A 65 -14.76 -9.08 0.84
CA CYS A 65 -15.70 -10.05 0.27
C CYS A 65 -15.67 -11.38 1.03
N LEU A 66 -16.79 -12.10 1.03
CA LEU A 66 -16.87 -13.46 1.54
C LEU A 66 -16.55 -14.44 0.40
N MET A 67 -15.42 -15.15 0.53
CA MET A 67 -14.90 -16.02 -0.53
C MET A 67 -14.87 -17.49 -0.10
N PRO A 68 -15.30 -18.43 -0.94
CA PRO A 68 -15.08 -19.85 -0.69
C PRO A 68 -13.60 -20.19 -0.84
N VAL A 69 -13.02 -20.85 0.16
CA VAL A 69 -11.63 -21.29 0.18
C VAL A 69 -11.58 -22.81 0.40
N VAL A 70 -10.60 -23.45 -0.23
CA VAL A 70 -10.28 -24.86 -0.01
C VAL A 70 -8.87 -24.94 0.55
N GLU A 71 -8.75 -25.35 1.81
CA GLU A 71 -7.46 -25.55 2.47
C GLU A 71 -7.28 -27.01 2.85
N THR A 72 -6.03 -27.47 2.84
CA THR A 72 -5.68 -28.81 3.31
C THR A 72 -5.26 -28.72 4.77
N VAL A 73 -6.08 -29.25 5.66
CA VAL A 73 -5.80 -29.33 7.11
C VAL A 73 -5.67 -30.82 7.44
N ASP A 74 -4.52 -31.22 8.01
CA ASP A 74 -4.20 -32.61 8.36
C ASP A 74 -4.42 -33.62 7.21
N GLY A 75 -4.01 -33.23 5.99
CA GLY A 75 -4.15 -34.05 4.79
C GLY A 75 -5.58 -34.12 4.21
N LYS A 76 -6.56 -33.46 4.82
CA LYS A 76 -7.95 -33.40 4.35
C LYS A 76 -8.28 -32.04 3.77
N LYS A 77 -8.96 -32.01 2.62
CA LYS A 77 -9.47 -30.78 2.01
C LYS A 77 -10.72 -30.33 2.77
N VAL A 78 -10.64 -29.18 3.42
CA VAL A 78 -11.77 -28.52 4.10
C VAL A 78 -12.21 -27.34 3.24
N ARG A 79 -13.53 -27.23 3.02
CA ARG A 79 -14.13 -26.10 2.33
C ARG A 79 -14.83 -25.20 3.33
N TYR A 80 -14.52 -23.92 3.32
CA TYR A 80 -15.17 -22.94 4.19
C TYR A 80 -15.15 -21.55 3.55
N ASN A 81 -15.96 -20.64 4.07
CA ASN A 81 -15.99 -19.25 3.61
C ASN A 81 -15.06 -18.39 4.46
N LYS A 82 -14.24 -17.58 3.81
CA LYS A 82 -13.26 -16.68 4.43
C LYS A 82 -13.52 -15.25 3.99
N TRP A 83 -13.43 -14.31 4.93
CA TRP A 83 -13.42 -12.90 4.61
C TRP A 83 -12.05 -12.50 4.07
N THR A 84 -12.02 -12.00 2.84
CA THR A 84 -10.80 -11.54 2.18
C THR A 84 -10.90 -10.05 1.91
N ASN A 85 -9.86 -9.30 2.27
CA ASN A 85 -9.74 -7.88 1.93
C ASN A 85 -8.95 -7.77 0.63
N ILE A 86 -9.57 -7.21 -0.40
CA ILE A 86 -8.95 -6.94 -1.70
C ILE A 86 -8.67 -5.45 -1.76
N GLU A 87 -7.41 -5.06 -1.89
CA GLU A 87 -7.07 -3.64 -2.03
C GLU A 87 -7.54 -3.12 -3.38
N VAL A 88 -8.30 -2.02 -3.35
CA VAL A 88 -8.86 -1.31 -4.50
C VAL A 88 -8.48 0.18 -4.49
N THR A 89 -7.44 0.53 -3.72
CA THR A 89 -6.83 1.87 -3.73
C THR A 89 -6.36 2.21 -5.13
N ASP A 90 -6.68 3.41 -5.60
CA ASP A 90 -6.26 3.94 -6.89
C ASP A 90 -5.78 5.40 -6.77
N GLU A 91 -5.36 5.98 -7.90
CA GLU A 91 -4.86 7.35 -8.00
C GLU A 91 -5.92 8.40 -7.60
N THR A 92 -7.21 8.07 -7.68
CA THR A 92 -8.31 8.98 -7.35
C THR A 92 -8.72 8.91 -5.88
N THR A 93 -8.37 7.82 -5.18
CA THR A 93 -8.75 7.55 -3.79
C THR A 93 -8.33 8.66 -2.82
N ASN A 94 -7.20 9.31 -3.11
CA ASN A 94 -6.61 10.36 -2.30
C ASN A 94 -6.64 11.73 -2.98
N ARG A 95 -7.43 11.89 -4.06
CA ARG A 95 -7.46 13.15 -4.84
C ARG A 95 -7.85 14.35 -3.98
N ASP A 96 -8.76 14.15 -3.02
CA ASP A 96 -9.15 15.18 -2.07
C ASP A 96 -7.96 15.73 -1.26
N LEU A 97 -6.93 14.92 -0.99
CA LEU A 97 -5.73 15.38 -0.28
C LEU A 97 -4.86 16.29 -1.18
N LEU A 98 -4.84 16.01 -2.48
CA LEU A 98 -4.13 16.81 -3.48
C LEU A 98 -4.84 18.15 -3.75
N GLU A 99 -6.17 18.13 -3.77
CA GLU A 99 -7.00 19.32 -4.05
C GLU A 99 -7.22 20.20 -2.80
N GLN A 100 -7.10 19.64 -1.60
CA GLN A 100 -7.19 20.40 -0.36
C GLN A 100 -5.93 21.25 -0.16
N SER A 101 -6.09 22.57 -0.26
CA SER A 101 -5.02 23.57 -0.05
C SER A 101 -4.29 23.45 1.30
N ARG A 102 -4.87 22.73 2.28
CA ARG A 102 -4.29 22.53 3.61
C ARG A 102 -2.98 21.74 3.57
N TYR A 103 -2.86 20.75 2.68
CA TYR A 103 -1.70 19.85 2.64
C TYR A 103 -0.77 20.10 1.44
N GLY A 104 -1.09 21.05 0.57
CA GLY A 104 -0.32 21.27 -0.67
C GLY A 104 1.18 21.48 -0.43
N LYS A 105 1.54 22.31 0.57
CA LYS A 105 2.95 22.53 0.94
C LYS A 105 3.61 21.27 1.50
N ASP A 106 2.89 20.52 2.33
CA ASP A 106 3.40 19.30 2.95
C ASP A 106 3.59 18.19 1.91
N ILE A 107 2.73 18.14 0.89
CA ILE A 107 2.85 17.22 -0.26
C ILE A 107 4.07 17.55 -1.11
N GLU A 108 4.27 18.82 -1.45
CA GLU A 108 5.46 19.24 -2.19
C GLU A 108 6.74 18.91 -1.43
N GLU A 109 6.79 19.23 -0.13
CA GLU A 109 7.93 18.93 0.73
C GLU A 109 8.16 17.41 0.86
N PHE A 110 7.10 16.62 0.97
CA PHE A 110 7.15 15.17 1.02
C PHE A 110 7.74 14.58 -0.28
N MET A 111 7.26 15.01 -1.44
CA MET A 111 7.72 14.51 -2.74
C MET A 111 9.17 14.89 -3.04
N GLU A 112 9.61 16.06 -2.56
CA GLU A 112 11.02 16.45 -2.62
C GLU A 112 11.89 15.58 -1.72
N ALA A 113 11.48 15.39 -0.46
CA ALA A 113 12.20 14.57 0.50
C ALA A 113 12.33 13.10 0.05
N GLU A 114 11.29 12.51 -0.55
CA GLU A 114 11.35 11.16 -1.10
C GLU A 114 12.38 11.03 -2.24
N LYS A 115 12.44 12.02 -3.14
CA LYS A 115 13.45 12.03 -4.22
C LYS A 115 14.86 12.16 -3.68
N GLU A 116 15.06 12.99 -2.66
CA GLU A 116 16.35 13.15 -2.00
C GLU A 116 16.76 11.86 -1.28
N LEU A 117 15.84 11.24 -0.54
CA LEU A 117 16.06 9.99 0.17
C LEU A 117 16.41 8.85 -0.80
N GLN A 118 15.69 8.73 -1.91
CA GLN A 118 15.98 7.75 -2.95
C GLN A 118 17.41 7.93 -3.50
N ARG A 119 17.80 9.16 -3.87
CA ARG A 119 19.16 9.45 -4.33
C ARG A 119 20.22 9.12 -3.29
N TYR A 120 19.94 9.41 -2.03
CA TYR A 120 20.83 9.10 -0.92
C TYR A 120 21.02 7.58 -0.77
N MET A 121 19.94 6.79 -0.82
CA MET A 121 20.01 5.32 -0.76
C MET A 121 20.78 4.73 -1.96
N GLU A 122 20.50 5.20 -3.19
CA GLU A 122 21.22 4.77 -4.39
C GLU A 122 22.74 5.05 -4.30
N ASN A 123 23.11 6.19 -3.71
CA ASN A 123 24.52 6.55 -3.49
C ASN A 123 25.18 5.68 -2.41
N LEU A 124 24.46 5.33 -1.34
CA LEU A 124 24.96 4.41 -0.31
C LEU A 124 25.22 3.02 -0.90
N GLU A 125 24.29 2.48 -1.68
CA GLU A 125 24.45 1.18 -2.34
C GLU A 125 25.70 1.15 -3.23
N ARG A 126 25.92 2.18 -4.04
CA ARG A 126 27.12 2.33 -4.88
C ARG A 126 28.41 2.53 -4.10
N GLY A 127 28.33 3.11 -2.91
CA GLY A 127 29.47 3.31 -2.01
C GLY A 127 29.91 2.03 -1.28
N ILE A 128 28.99 1.09 -1.08
CA ILE A 128 29.24 -0.20 -0.41
C ILE A 128 29.86 -1.22 -1.39
N GLU A 129 29.68 -1.06 -2.70
CA GLU A 129 30.27 -1.92 -3.75
C GLU A 129 31.76 -1.64 -4.05
N LYS A 130 32.40 -0.70 -3.36
CA LYS A 130 33.85 -0.39 -3.47
C LYS A 130 34.62 -0.81 -2.23
#